data_AF-A0A947AHW0-F1
#
_entry.id   AF-A0A947AHW0-F1
#
_cell.length_a   1.000
_cell.length_b   1.000
_cell.length_c   1.000
_cell.angle_alpha   90.00
_cell.angle_beta   90.00
_cell.angle_gamma   90.00
#
_symmetry.space_group_name_H-M   'P 1'
#
loop_
_entity.id
_entity.type
_entity.pdbx_description
1 polymer ?
#
loop_
_entity_poly.entity_id
_entity_poly.type
_entity_poly.pdbx_seq_one_letter_code
_entity_poly.pdbx_strand_id
1 'polypeptide(L)'
;MATKELKRKLAAIFSADVKGYSRLMGSDEDSTVLTLTDYRKEISSMVNKHRGRVVDSPGDNLLAEFASVVDAVQCAVKVQEKLKSKNKNLPDDRKMEFRIGINLGDVIERRKRIYGDGINVAARIEGLAEAGGISISGTAYDQVKNKLDLNFAYMGEQTVKNIAEPVRVYKVLMQPGAAAPMVLRQKLEVPLYAAATYGILCFLYLKYLRYFIADSKFLPFLPVNSLQIINIHPVAFIAVGVLFVVSILFLIKFKKKAPQFFFKILKGGFGFCAGFFLFYLPAAYLPFAAESGLKNTVYQSENLFVEVIENDVNISKDASSNSPVLRKVNKGNLLLLADVSKKGPLTWNKVLIGKKEYGWILRVVPPKFGVPEKRLTIAYKFSFRYMDMVALIIGFLGFAWGFIIFKIRTV
;
A
#
# COMPACT_ATOMS: atom_id res chain seq x y z
N MET A 1 -13.41 -57.42 32.20
CA MET A 1 -13.74 -55.98 32.27
C MET A 1 -13.13 -55.29 31.06
N ALA A 2 -13.94 -54.84 30.09
CA ALA A 2 -13.42 -54.20 28.88
C ALA A 2 -13.05 -52.74 29.15
N THR A 3 -11.76 -52.44 29.15
CA THR A 3 -11.20 -51.08 29.11
C THR A 3 -11.73 -50.39 27.86
N LYS A 4 -12.75 -49.53 28.01
CA LYS A 4 -13.21 -48.64 26.93
C LYS A 4 -12.10 -47.64 26.63
N GLU A 5 -11.23 -47.99 25.68
CA GLU A 5 -10.08 -47.19 25.26
C GLU A 5 -10.51 -45.76 24.89
N LEU A 6 -9.85 -44.80 25.53
CA LEU A 6 -9.84 -43.40 25.14
C LEU A 6 -8.81 -43.25 24.03
N LYS A 7 -9.22 -42.88 22.82
CA LYS A 7 -8.30 -42.69 21.69
C LYS A 7 -8.09 -41.21 21.44
N ARG A 8 -6.86 -40.72 21.60
CA ARG A 8 -6.48 -39.35 21.21
C ARG A 8 -6.12 -39.32 19.72
N LYS A 9 -6.63 -38.34 18.98
CA LYS A 9 -6.33 -38.15 17.56
C LYS A 9 -6.42 -36.67 17.17
N LEU A 10 -5.67 -36.28 16.16
CA LEU A 10 -5.83 -35.00 15.48
C LEU A 10 -7.01 -35.11 14.50
N ALA A 11 -7.94 -34.16 14.55
CA ALA A 11 -9.09 -34.15 13.65
C ALA A 11 -9.47 -32.72 13.23
N ALA A 12 -10.03 -32.60 12.03
CA ALA A 12 -10.71 -31.38 11.61
C ALA A 12 -12.15 -31.43 12.11
N ILE A 13 -12.53 -30.44 12.90
CA ILE A 13 -13.82 -30.34 13.56
C ILE A 13 -14.63 -29.29 12.82
N PHE A 14 -15.80 -29.69 12.34
CA PHE A 14 -16.76 -28.88 11.61
C PHE A 14 -17.95 -28.63 12.53
N SER A 15 -18.21 -27.37 12.86
CA SER A 15 -19.39 -26.94 13.62
C SER A 15 -20.25 -26.07 12.72
N ALA A 16 -21.56 -26.35 12.67
CA ALA A 16 -22.49 -25.56 11.89
C ALA A 16 -23.76 -25.26 12.68
N ASP A 17 -24.14 -23.99 12.74
CA ASP A 17 -25.25 -23.51 13.56
C ASP A 17 -26.12 -22.51 12.80
N VAL A 18 -27.39 -22.37 13.17
CA VAL A 18 -28.34 -21.48 12.48
C VAL A 18 -28.28 -20.07 13.07
N LYS A 19 -28.03 -19.07 12.23
CA LYS A 19 -28.10 -17.68 12.69
C LYS A 19 -29.54 -17.27 12.96
N GLY A 20 -29.85 -16.92 14.20
CA GLY A 20 -31.14 -16.36 14.59
C GLY A 20 -32.26 -17.39 14.71
N TYR A 21 -31.91 -18.65 15.03
CA TYR A 21 -32.87 -19.75 15.19
C TYR A 21 -34.06 -19.41 16.10
N SER A 22 -33.81 -18.79 17.26
CA SER A 22 -34.88 -18.39 18.20
C SER A 22 -35.93 -17.47 17.59
N ARG A 23 -35.54 -16.61 16.63
CA ARG A 23 -36.48 -15.72 15.92
C ARG A 23 -37.37 -16.51 14.97
N LEU A 24 -36.81 -17.49 14.27
CA LEU A 24 -37.57 -18.34 13.33
C LEU A 24 -38.59 -19.22 14.06
N MET A 25 -38.18 -19.79 15.20
CA MET A 25 -39.08 -20.54 16.08
C MET A 25 -40.26 -19.69 16.55
N GLY A 26 -40.03 -18.43 16.96
CA GLY A 26 -41.12 -17.55 17.39
C GLY A 26 -42.11 -17.14 16.29
N SER A 27 -41.75 -17.28 15.01
CA SER A 27 -42.65 -16.95 13.89
C SER A 27 -43.50 -18.13 13.41
N ASP A 28 -42.91 -19.31 13.28
CA ASP A 28 -43.56 -20.53 12.80
C ASP A 28 -42.72 -21.74 13.22
N GLU A 29 -43.12 -22.39 14.31
CA GLU A 29 -42.37 -23.50 14.91
C GLU A 29 -42.31 -24.72 13.97
N ASP A 30 -43.45 -25.12 13.41
CA ASP A 30 -43.57 -26.32 12.58
C ASP A 30 -42.74 -26.20 11.29
N SER A 31 -42.88 -25.08 10.57
CA SER A 31 -42.11 -24.85 9.34
C SER A 31 -40.60 -24.75 9.62
N THR A 32 -40.22 -24.16 10.75
CA THR A 32 -38.81 -24.02 11.14
C THR A 32 -38.18 -25.37 11.44
N VAL A 33 -38.86 -26.24 12.18
CA VAL A 33 -38.37 -27.59 12.50
C VAL A 33 -38.25 -28.47 11.26
N LEU A 34 -39.21 -28.41 10.34
CA LEU A 34 -39.16 -29.14 9.07
C LEU A 34 -37.98 -28.66 8.21
N THR A 35 -37.81 -27.33 8.06
CA THR A 35 -36.71 -26.74 7.29
C THR A 35 -35.34 -27.11 7.88
N LEU A 36 -35.21 -27.04 9.21
CA LEU A 36 -33.98 -27.42 9.92
C LEU A 36 -33.65 -28.90 9.69
N THR A 37 -34.66 -29.77 9.76
CA THR A 37 -34.50 -31.22 9.55
C THR A 37 -34.01 -31.52 8.14
N ASP A 38 -34.60 -30.88 7.14
CA ASP A 38 -34.19 -31.02 5.74
C ASP A 38 -32.77 -30.52 5.49
N TYR A 39 -32.41 -29.38 6.09
CA TYR A 39 -31.07 -28.80 5.93
C TYR A 39 -30.02 -29.67 6.63
N ARG A 40 -30.31 -30.19 7.82
CA ARG A 40 -29.43 -31.13 8.53
C ARG A 40 -29.24 -32.44 7.77
N LYS A 41 -30.28 -32.96 7.13
CA LYS A 41 -30.18 -34.15 6.28
C LYS A 41 -29.27 -33.89 5.07
N GLU A 42 -29.40 -32.72 4.45
CA GLU A 42 -28.52 -32.29 3.35
C GLU A 42 -27.07 -32.17 3.82
N ILE A 43 -26.81 -31.44 4.91
CA ILE A 43 -25.47 -31.25 5.47
C ILE A 43 -24.85 -32.61 5.81
N SER A 44 -25.60 -33.50 6.49
CA SER A 44 -25.12 -34.84 6.85
C SER A 44 -24.76 -35.68 5.63
N SER A 45 -25.55 -35.60 4.55
CA SER A 45 -25.25 -36.25 3.28
C SER A 45 -23.96 -35.73 2.67
N MET A 46 -23.74 -34.40 2.69
CA MET A 46 -22.52 -33.78 2.16
C MET A 46 -21.29 -34.12 3.00
N VAL A 47 -21.42 -34.13 4.33
CA VAL A 47 -20.37 -34.55 5.27
C VAL A 47 -19.91 -35.97 4.92
N ASN A 48 -20.86 -36.92 4.79
CA ASN A 48 -20.53 -38.29 4.43
C ASN A 48 -19.87 -38.40 3.03
N LYS A 49 -20.36 -37.64 2.03
CA LYS A 49 -19.77 -37.61 0.69
C LYS A 49 -18.31 -37.11 0.68
N HIS A 50 -17.96 -36.22 1.61
CA HIS A 50 -16.59 -35.72 1.79
C HIS A 50 -15.83 -36.49 2.88
N ARG A 51 -16.18 -37.76 3.13
CA ARG A 51 -15.46 -38.66 4.07
C ARG A 51 -15.42 -38.14 5.51
N GLY A 52 -16.35 -37.27 5.88
CA GLY A 52 -16.59 -36.84 7.26
C GLY A 52 -17.58 -37.74 7.97
N ARG A 53 -17.68 -37.56 9.29
CA ARG A 53 -18.62 -38.27 10.17
C ARG A 53 -19.34 -37.26 11.05
N VAL A 54 -20.67 -37.25 11.00
CA VAL A 54 -21.48 -36.49 11.96
C VAL A 54 -21.37 -37.17 13.33
N VAL A 55 -20.89 -36.43 14.32
CA VAL A 55 -20.67 -36.97 15.69
C VAL A 55 -21.83 -36.64 16.61
N ASP A 56 -22.36 -35.42 16.49
CA ASP A 56 -23.49 -34.96 17.28
C ASP A 56 -24.30 -33.91 16.51
N SER A 57 -25.53 -33.67 16.94
CA SER A 57 -26.31 -32.52 16.49
C SER A 57 -27.35 -32.09 17.54
N PRO A 58 -26.91 -31.47 18.63
CA PRO A 58 -27.80 -30.96 19.66
C PRO A 58 -28.50 -29.68 19.16
N GLY A 59 -29.83 -29.65 19.24
CA GLY A 59 -30.62 -28.44 18.90
C GLY A 59 -30.53 -28.09 17.42
N ASP A 60 -30.10 -26.86 17.12
CA ASP A 60 -29.84 -26.30 15.79
C ASP A 60 -28.41 -26.47 15.29
N ASN A 61 -27.49 -26.89 16.18
CA ASN A 61 -26.09 -27.11 15.85
C ASN A 61 -25.84 -28.52 15.28
N LEU A 62 -24.89 -28.63 14.37
CA LEU A 62 -24.39 -29.87 13.78
C LEU A 62 -22.88 -29.93 13.93
N LEU A 63 -22.40 -31.00 14.56
CA LEU A 63 -20.98 -31.26 14.80
C LEU A 63 -20.53 -32.48 13.99
N ALA A 64 -19.52 -32.28 13.14
CA ALA A 64 -18.90 -33.34 12.36
C ALA A 64 -17.37 -33.34 12.53
N GLU A 65 -16.77 -34.50 12.33
CA GLU A 65 -15.32 -34.68 12.26
C GLU A 65 -14.88 -35.12 10.86
N PHE A 66 -13.68 -34.71 10.48
CA PHE A 66 -13.01 -35.13 9.26
C PHE A 66 -11.56 -35.50 9.58
N ALA A 67 -11.06 -36.54 8.91
CA ALA A 67 -9.64 -36.89 8.97
C ALA A 67 -8.77 -35.85 8.22
N SER A 68 -9.33 -35.21 7.20
CA SER A 68 -8.67 -34.20 6.37
C SER A 68 -9.35 -32.84 6.53
N VAL A 69 -8.57 -31.82 6.88
CA VAL A 69 -9.06 -30.44 6.92
C VAL A 69 -9.39 -29.89 5.54
N VAL A 70 -8.75 -30.41 4.49
CA VAL A 70 -9.07 -30.07 3.09
C VAL A 70 -10.49 -30.52 2.76
N ASP A 71 -10.84 -31.76 3.14
CA ASP A 71 -12.18 -32.31 2.93
C ASP A 71 -13.24 -31.53 3.72
N ALA A 72 -12.93 -31.14 4.96
CA ALA A 72 -13.82 -30.32 5.80
C ALA A 72 -14.13 -28.96 5.16
N VAL A 73 -13.11 -28.26 4.65
CA VAL A 73 -13.28 -26.93 4.03
C VAL A 73 -14.03 -27.05 2.69
N GLN A 74 -13.72 -28.04 1.86
CA GLN A 74 -14.46 -28.29 0.62
C GLN A 74 -15.94 -28.62 0.90
N CYS A 75 -16.19 -29.47 1.91
CA CYS A 75 -17.54 -29.78 2.36
C CYS A 75 -18.27 -28.51 2.80
N ALA A 76 -17.65 -27.63 3.58
CA ALA A 76 -18.26 -26.39 4.04
C ALA A 76 -18.66 -25.46 2.88
N VAL A 77 -17.79 -25.28 1.89
CA VAL A 77 -18.08 -24.48 0.70
C VAL A 77 -19.28 -25.06 -0.04
N LYS A 78 -19.30 -26.37 -0.27
CA LYS A 78 -20.38 -27.06 -0.98
C LYS A 78 -21.70 -27.00 -0.21
N VAL A 79 -21.65 -27.12 1.12
CA VAL A 79 -22.82 -26.93 1.99
C VAL A 79 -23.37 -25.51 1.83
N GLN A 80 -22.54 -24.47 1.95
CA GLN A 80 -23.01 -23.09 1.82
C GLN A 80 -23.58 -22.79 0.43
N GLU A 81 -22.97 -23.29 -0.65
CA GLU A 81 -23.51 -23.18 -2.02
C GLU A 81 -24.90 -23.81 -2.13
N LYS A 82 -25.07 -25.02 -1.58
CA LYS A 82 -26.33 -25.76 -1.62
C LYS A 82 -27.43 -25.07 -0.80
N LEU A 83 -27.12 -24.64 0.42
CA LEU A 83 -28.05 -23.95 1.30
C LEU A 83 -28.45 -22.59 0.71
N LYS A 84 -27.50 -21.83 0.15
CA LYS A 84 -27.78 -20.58 -0.56
C LYS A 84 -28.74 -20.79 -1.74
N SER A 85 -28.59 -21.87 -2.49
CA SER A 85 -29.51 -22.21 -3.57
C SER A 85 -30.92 -22.55 -3.06
N LYS A 86 -31.05 -23.25 -1.93
CA LYS A 86 -32.36 -23.56 -1.32
C LYS A 86 -33.04 -22.29 -0.77
N ASN A 87 -32.27 -21.43 -0.09
CA ASN A 87 -32.76 -20.17 0.46
C ASN A 87 -33.16 -19.14 -0.63
N LYS A 88 -32.69 -19.27 -1.88
CA LYS A 88 -33.03 -18.33 -2.96
C LYS A 88 -34.53 -18.27 -3.26
N ASN A 89 -35.24 -19.37 -3.04
CA ASN A 89 -36.67 -19.49 -3.31
C ASN A 89 -37.55 -19.18 -2.09
N LEU A 90 -36.94 -18.82 -0.95
CA LEU A 90 -37.65 -18.48 0.28
C LEU A 90 -37.66 -16.96 0.50
N PRO A 91 -38.73 -16.41 1.09
CA PRO A 91 -38.76 -15.00 1.51
C PRO A 91 -37.73 -14.75 2.63
N ASP A 92 -37.25 -13.51 2.74
CA ASP A 92 -36.12 -13.13 3.60
C ASP A 92 -36.32 -13.47 5.08
N ASP A 93 -37.55 -13.39 5.57
CA ASP A 93 -37.95 -13.70 6.94
C ASP A 93 -37.83 -15.20 7.27
N ARG A 94 -37.93 -16.07 6.25
CA ARG A 94 -37.85 -17.55 6.35
C ARG A 94 -36.51 -18.14 5.91
N LYS A 95 -35.55 -17.33 5.45
CA LYS A 95 -34.22 -17.83 5.07
C LYS A 95 -33.49 -18.38 6.29
N MET A 96 -33.02 -19.61 6.19
CA MET A 96 -32.26 -20.28 7.25
C MET A 96 -30.78 -20.29 6.88
N GLU A 97 -30.03 -19.32 7.43
CA GLU A 97 -28.62 -19.15 7.12
C GLU A 97 -27.74 -19.81 8.17
N PHE A 98 -27.00 -20.85 7.75
CA PHE A 98 -26.03 -21.51 8.60
C PHE A 98 -24.71 -20.73 8.64
N ARG A 99 -24.10 -20.69 9.81
CA ARG A 99 -22.71 -20.31 10.03
C ARG A 99 -21.88 -21.58 10.16
N ILE A 100 -20.67 -21.58 9.64
CA ILE A 100 -19.77 -22.75 9.73
C ILE A 100 -18.43 -22.33 10.31
N GLY A 101 -17.96 -23.08 11.30
CA GLY A 101 -16.64 -22.97 11.91
C GLY A 101 -15.83 -24.25 11.71
N ILE A 102 -14.57 -24.12 11.29
CA ILE A 102 -13.65 -25.27 11.16
C ILE A 102 -12.40 -25.05 12.01
N ASN A 103 -12.12 -26.00 12.88
CA ASN A 103 -10.89 -26.05 13.66
C ASN A 103 -10.10 -27.32 13.36
N LEU A 104 -8.76 -27.24 13.34
CA LEU A 104 -7.90 -28.41 13.36
C LEU A 104 -7.24 -28.50 14.74
N GLY A 105 -7.51 -29.58 15.46
CA GLY A 105 -6.99 -29.75 16.82
C GLY A 105 -7.15 -31.17 17.37
N ASP A 106 -6.51 -31.40 18.51
CA ASP A 106 -6.55 -32.70 19.18
C ASP A 106 -7.92 -32.93 19.85
N VAL A 107 -8.43 -34.14 19.66
CA VAL A 107 -9.67 -34.62 20.27
C VAL A 107 -9.48 -36.00 20.88
N ILE A 108 -10.30 -36.29 21.88
CA ILE A 108 -10.38 -37.59 22.54
C ILE A 108 -11.69 -38.25 22.12
N GLU A 109 -11.59 -39.41 21.48
CA GLU A 109 -12.75 -40.21 21.09
C GLU A 109 -13.08 -41.27 22.15
N ARG A 110 -14.35 -41.34 22.55
CA ARG A 110 -14.90 -42.36 23.45
C ARG A 110 -16.33 -42.71 23.05
N ARG A 111 -16.60 -44.01 22.80
CA ARG A 111 -17.93 -44.51 22.37
C ARG A 111 -18.52 -43.75 21.16
N LYS A 112 -17.69 -43.45 20.16
CA LYS A 112 -18.04 -42.66 18.94
C LYS A 112 -18.39 -41.19 19.19
N ARG A 113 -18.23 -40.67 20.42
CA ARG A 113 -18.30 -39.24 20.72
C ARG A 113 -16.89 -38.66 20.82
N ILE A 114 -16.75 -37.39 20.47
CA ILE A 114 -15.50 -36.63 20.61
C ILE A 114 -15.59 -35.65 21.77
N TYR A 115 -14.46 -35.43 22.43
CA TYR A 115 -14.29 -34.51 23.54
C TYR A 115 -12.97 -33.75 23.39
N GLY A 116 -12.92 -32.52 23.91
CA GLY A 116 -11.70 -31.72 23.96
C GLY A 116 -11.91 -30.27 23.54
N ASP A 117 -10.90 -29.44 23.79
CA ASP A 117 -10.95 -28.00 23.54
C ASP A 117 -11.09 -27.67 22.07
N GLY A 118 -10.63 -28.55 21.17
CA GLY A 118 -10.78 -28.38 19.74
C GLY A 118 -12.24 -28.17 19.31
N ILE A 119 -13.20 -28.79 20.01
CA ILE A 119 -14.64 -28.66 19.75
C ILE A 119 -15.13 -27.28 20.15
N ASN A 120 -14.71 -26.82 21.33
CA ASN A 120 -15.04 -25.49 21.84
C ASN A 120 -14.49 -24.39 20.92
N VAL A 121 -13.29 -24.59 20.37
CA VAL A 121 -12.70 -23.68 19.37
C VAL A 121 -13.53 -23.66 18.09
N ALA A 122 -13.90 -24.82 17.55
CA ALA A 122 -14.72 -24.89 16.33
C ALA A 122 -16.05 -24.16 16.50
N ALA A 123 -16.74 -24.38 17.62
CA ALA A 123 -17.99 -23.69 17.95
C ALA A 123 -17.78 -22.17 18.12
N ARG A 124 -16.66 -21.74 18.72
CA ARG A 124 -16.37 -20.31 18.85
C ARG A 124 -16.07 -19.65 17.50
N ILE A 125 -15.35 -20.36 16.63
CA ILE A 125 -15.05 -19.88 15.27
C ILE A 125 -16.31 -19.82 14.42
N GLU A 126 -17.22 -20.79 14.57
CA GLU A 126 -18.55 -20.77 13.95
C GLU A 126 -19.30 -19.49 14.35
N GLY A 127 -19.35 -19.16 15.64
CA GLY A 127 -20.04 -17.97 16.12
C GLY A 127 -19.47 -16.64 15.60
N LEU A 128 -18.23 -16.64 15.09
CA LEU A 128 -17.60 -15.48 14.45
C LEU A 128 -17.91 -15.37 12.95
N ALA A 129 -18.42 -16.44 12.33
CA ALA A 129 -18.80 -16.40 10.93
C ALA A 129 -20.04 -15.51 10.73
N GLU A 130 -20.07 -14.81 9.60
CA GLU A 130 -21.28 -14.14 9.13
C GLU A 130 -22.34 -15.16 8.69
N ALA A 131 -23.58 -14.70 8.53
CA ALA A 131 -24.66 -15.55 8.02
C ALA A 131 -24.31 -16.11 6.64
N GLY A 132 -24.43 -17.43 6.45
CA GLY A 132 -23.98 -18.09 5.22
C GLY A 132 -22.46 -18.07 5.03
N GLY A 133 -21.70 -17.71 6.06
CA GLY A 133 -20.24 -17.61 6.03
C GLY A 133 -19.52 -18.86 6.54
N ILE A 134 -18.22 -18.92 6.28
CA ILE A 134 -17.33 -19.96 6.79
C ILE A 134 -16.13 -19.27 7.41
N SER A 135 -15.83 -19.64 8.65
CA SER A 135 -14.63 -19.22 9.38
C SER A 135 -13.79 -20.43 9.73
N ILE A 136 -12.46 -20.29 9.67
CA ILE A 136 -11.51 -21.35 9.97
C ILE A 136 -10.43 -20.87 10.92
N SER A 137 -9.91 -21.78 11.74
CA SER A 137 -8.75 -21.55 12.61
C SER A 137 -7.47 -21.33 11.79
N GLY A 138 -6.47 -20.68 12.39
CA GLY A 138 -5.15 -20.52 11.79
C GLY A 138 -4.46 -21.85 11.48
N THR A 139 -4.63 -22.85 12.36
CA THR A 139 -4.11 -24.22 12.13
C THR A 139 -4.76 -24.88 10.92
N ALA A 140 -6.06 -24.69 10.72
CA ALA A 140 -6.75 -25.15 9.52
C ALA A 140 -6.30 -24.38 8.27
N TYR A 141 -6.20 -23.04 8.35
CA TYR A 141 -5.72 -22.18 7.25
C TYR A 141 -4.34 -22.59 6.77
N ASP A 142 -3.40 -22.82 7.69
CA ASP A 142 -2.02 -23.19 7.36
C ASP A 142 -1.94 -24.50 6.55
N GLN A 143 -2.91 -25.39 6.72
CA GLN A 143 -2.98 -26.67 6.00
C GLN A 143 -3.69 -26.59 4.65
N VAL A 144 -4.55 -25.59 4.41
CA VAL A 144 -5.39 -25.50 3.19
C VAL A 144 -5.00 -24.37 2.23
N LYS A 145 -4.27 -23.35 2.69
CA LYS A 145 -3.95 -22.13 1.90
C LYS A 145 -3.32 -22.37 0.53
N ASN A 146 -2.57 -23.46 0.37
CA ASN A 146 -1.91 -23.84 -0.89
C ASN A 146 -2.53 -25.07 -1.57
N LYS A 147 -3.64 -25.60 -1.03
CA LYS A 147 -4.27 -26.86 -1.50
C LYS A 147 -5.65 -26.63 -2.10
N LEU A 148 -6.30 -25.51 -1.77
CA LEU A 148 -7.63 -25.16 -2.26
C LEU A 148 -7.56 -23.87 -3.06
N ASP A 149 -8.26 -23.83 -4.19
CA ASP A 149 -8.48 -22.60 -4.98
C ASP A 149 -9.56 -21.74 -4.33
N LEU A 150 -9.31 -21.34 -3.07
CA LEU A 150 -10.17 -20.53 -2.25
C LEU A 150 -9.34 -19.38 -1.69
N ASN A 151 -9.99 -18.22 -1.54
CA ASN A 151 -9.36 -17.08 -0.91
C ASN A 151 -9.76 -16.99 0.55
N PHE A 152 -8.88 -16.44 1.38
CA PHE A 152 -9.10 -16.31 2.82
C PHE A 152 -8.86 -14.86 3.26
N ALA A 153 -9.63 -14.36 4.22
CA ALA A 153 -9.45 -13.04 4.81
C ALA A 153 -9.14 -13.16 6.31
N TYR A 154 -8.01 -12.61 6.74
CA TYR A 154 -7.61 -12.65 8.14
C TYR A 154 -8.53 -11.78 9.02
N MET A 155 -9.10 -12.37 10.07
CA MET A 155 -10.02 -11.73 11.01
C MET A 155 -9.38 -11.32 12.34
N GLY A 156 -8.07 -11.52 12.48
CA GLY A 156 -7.34 -11.25 13.72
C GLY A 156 -7.27 -12.45 14.67
N GLU A 157 -6.73 -12.18 15.85
CA GLU A 157 -6.65 -13.14 16.95
C GLU A 157 -7.88 -13.02 17.85
N GLN A 158 -8.41 -14.16 18.26
CA GLN A 158 -9.65 -14.26 19.03
C GLN A 158 -9.40 -15.08 20.28
N THR A 159 -9.66 -14.48 21.44
CA THR A 159 -9.60 -15.17 22.73
C THR A 159 -10.82 -16.07 22.88
N VAL A 160 -10.58 -17.36 23.10
CA VAL A 160 -11.62 -18.35 23.36
C VAL A 160 -11.66 -18.64 24.85
N LYS A 161 -12.86 -18.74 25.43
CA LYS A 161 -13.02 -19.07 26.85
C LYS A 161 -12.35 -20.42 27.12
N ASN A 162 -11.55 -20.49 28.18
CA ASN A 162 -10.79 -21.68 28.61
C ASN A 162 -9.61 -22.08 27.71
N ILE A 163 -9.09 -21.17 26.88
CA ILE A 163 -7.86 -21.37 26.09
C ILE A 163 -6.89 -20.25 26.39
N ALA A 164 -5.66 -20.62 26.76
CA ALA A 164 -4.63 -19.67 27.19
C ALA A 164 -4.11 -18.79 26.04
N GLU A 165 -4.00 -19.36 24.83
CA GLU A 165 -3.47 -18.65 23.66
C GLU A 165 -4.60 -18.17 22.72
N PRO A 166 -4.53 -16.92 22.21
CA PRO A 166 -5.46 -16.43 21.21
C PRO A 166 -5.41 -17.26 19.91
N VAL A 167 -6.58 -17.55 19.34
CA VAL A 167 -6.67 -18.32 18.09
C VAL A 167 -6.78 -17.36 16.92
N ARG A 168 -5.88 -17.48 15.93
CA ARG A 168 -5.97 -16.78 14.64
C ARG A 168 -7.20 -17.28 13.88
N VAL A 169 -8.01 -16.37 13.33
CA VAL A 169 -9.23 -16.74 12.56
C VAL A 169 -9.17 -16.17 11.15
N TYR A 170 -9.63 -16.96 10.18
CA TYR A 170 -9.71 -16.59 8.77
C TYR A 170 -11.10 -16.85 8.22
N LYS A 171 -11.66 -15.91 7.46
CA LYS A 171 -12.92 -16.07 6.72
C LYS A 171 -12.64 -16.68 5.35
N VAL A 172 -13.39 -17.70 4.94
CA VAL A 172 -13.31 -18.25 3.58
C VAL A 172 -14.17 -17.40 2.63
N LEU A 173 -13.58 -16.98 1.52
CA LEU A 173 -14.23 -16.18 0.49
C LEU A 173 -14.72 -17.12 -0.63
N MET A 174 -16.01 -17.46 -0.59
CA MET A 174 -16.64 -18.44 -1.49
C MET A 174 -16.95 -17.92 -2.91
N GLN A 175 -16.69 -16.64 -3.21
CA GLN A 175 -16.88 -16.10 -4.55
C GLN A 175 -15.52 -16.04 -5.28
N PRO A 176 -15.35 -16.74 -6.41
CA PRO A 176 -14.21 -16.55 -7.29
C PRO A 176 -14.30 -15.13 -7.85
N GLY A 177 -13.54 -14.21 -7.26
CA GLY A 177 -13.63 -12.78 -7.57
C GLY A 177 -13.87 -11.86 -6.38
N ALA A 178 -13.97 -12.34 -5.14
CA ALA A 178 -13.97 -11.43 -3.97
C ALA A 178 -12.56 -10.96 -3.58
N ALA A 179 -11.52 -11.75 -3.89
CA ALA A 179 -10.11 -11.39 -3.67
C ALA A 179 -9.40 -10.89 -4.95
N ALA A 180 -9.84 -11.30 -6.14
CA ALA A 180 -9.32 -10.79 -7.42
C ALA A 180 -9.33 -9.24 -7.52
N PRO A 181 -10.40 -8.51 -7.13
CA PRO A 181 -10.39 -7.05 -7.11
C PRO A 181 -9.50 -6.47 -6.01
N MET A 182 -9.13 -7.24 -4.98
CA MET A 182 -8.23 -6.79 -3.92
C MET A 182 -6.75 -6.95 -4.33
N VAL A 183 -6.39 -8.08 -4.94
CA VAL A 183 -5.03 -8.34 -5.47
C VAL A 183 -4.76 -7.52 -6.74
N LEU A 184 -5.73 -7.35 -7.64
CA LEU A 184 -5.57 -6.52 -8.84
C LEU A 184 -5.48 -5.03 -8.48
N ARG A 185 -6.29 -4.54 -7.52
CA ARG A 185 -6.15 -3.17 -6.98
C ARG A 185 -4.79 -2.96 -6.33
N GLN A 186 -4.30 -3.92 -5.55
CA GLN A 186 -2.98 -3.80 -4.90
C GLN A 186 -1.82 -3.86 -5.92
N LYS A 187 -1.93 -4.69 -6.97
CA LYS A 187 -0.96 -4.73 -8.08
C LYS A 187 -0.93 -3.44 -8.93
N LEU A 188 -2.03 -2.68 -9.00
CA LEU A 188 -2.09 -1.37 -9.67
C LEU A 188 -1.71 -0.20 -8.75
N GLU A 189 -2.05 -0.29 -7.46
CA GLU A 189 -1.76 0.76 -6.48
C GLU A 189 -0.24 0.88 -6.19
N VAL A 190 0.49 -0.23 -6.07
CA VAL A 190 1.94 -0.23 -5.81
C VAL A 190 2.76 0.50 -6.89
N PRO A 191 2.64 0.18 -8.20
CA PRO A 191 3.38 0.89 -9.23
C PRO A 191 2.95 2.36 -9.33
N LEU A 192 1.67 2.68 -9.07
CA LEU A 192 1.19 4.06 -9.04
C LEU A 192 1.83 4.86 -7.89
N TYR A 193 1.93 4.30 -6.68
CA TYR A 193 2.62 4.95 -5.56
C TYR A 193 4.12 5.07 -5.79
N ALA A 194 4.75 4.04 -6.39
CA ALA A 194 6.16 4.09 -6.75
C ALA A 194 6.42 5.21 -7.78
N ALA A 195 5.59 5.31 -8.82
CA ALA A 195 5.66 6.36 -9.83
C ALA A 195 5.42 7.76 -9.23
N ALA A 196 4.43 7.91 -8.35
CA ALA A 196 4.16 9.18 -7.66
C ALA A 196 5.33 9.60 -6.76
N THR A 197 5.90 8.67 -6.00
CA THR A 197 7.05 8.92 -5.12
C THR A 197 8.29 9.29 -5.94
N TYR A 198 8.55 8.57 -7.03
CA TYR A 198 9.62 8.90 -7.97
C TYR A 198 9.42 10.28 -8.60
N GLY A 199 8.20 10.61 -9.01
CA GLY A 199 7.84 11.93 -9.54
C GLY A 199 8.10 13.06 -8.55
N ILE A 200 7.77 12.87 -7.27
CA ILE A 200 8.05 13.84 -6.20
C ILE A 200 9.55 14.03 -6.01
N LEU A 201 10.31 12.93 -5.91
CA LEU A 201 11.77 13.01 -5.76
C LEU A 201 12.41 13.77 -6.94
N CYS A 202 11.96 13.49 -8.17
CA CYS A 202 12.38 14.22 -9.36
C CYS A 202 11.99 15.71 -9.29
N PHE A 203 10.77 16.04 -8.89
CA PHE A 203 10.32 17.42 -8.73
C PHE A 203 11.17 18.18 -7.71
N LEU A 204 11.37 17.60 -6.52
CA LEU A 204 12.17 18.20 -5.45
C LEU A 204 13.62 18.39 -5.87
N TYR A 205 14.17 17.43 -6.61
CA TYR A 205 15.51 17.55 -7.17
C TYR A 205 15.61 18.72 -8.16
N LEU A 206 14.72 18.76 -9.15
CA LEU A 206 14.74 19.78 -10.21
C LEU A 206 14.43 21.18 -9.70
N LYS A 207 13.56 21.30 -8.69
CA LYS A 207 13.16 22.60 -8.14
C LYS A 207 14.08 23.13 -7.07
N TYR A 208 14.67 22.28 -6.23
CA TYR A 208 15.38 22.74 -5.04
C TYR A 208 16.77 22.12 -4.92
N LEU A 209 16.86 20.79 -4.78
CA LEU A 209 18.10 20.13 -4.36
C LEU A 209 19.28 20.37 -5.33
N ARG A 210 19.03 20.39 -6.64
CA ARG A 210 20.09 20.63 -7.63
C ARG A 210 20.78 21.99 -7.45
N TYR A 211 20.04 23.01 -7.03
CA TYR A 211 20.63 24.34 -6.84
C TYR A 211 21.48 24.39 -5.58
N PHE A 212 21.02 23.80 -4.47
CA PHE A 212 21.83 23.71 -3.25
C PHE A 212 23.13 22.94 -3.46
N ILE A 213 23.09 21.84 -4.23
CA ILE A 213 24.29 21.08 -4.58
C ILE A 213 25.22 21.92 -5.48
N ALA A 214 24.67 22.57 -6.52
CA ALA A 214 25.45 23.42 -7.41
C ALA A 214 26.15 24.57 -6.66
N ASP A 215 25.43 25.23 -5.74
CA ASP A 215 25.91 26.38 -4.99
C ASP A 215 27.06 26.02 -4.04
N SER A 216 27.11 24.78 -3.56
CA SER A 216 28.22 24.26 -2.74
C SER A 216 29.56 24.13 -3.48
N LYS A 217 29.59 24.41 -4.81
CA LYS A 217 30.76 24.28 -5.72
C LYS A 217 31.37 22.88 -5.77
N PHE A 218 30.74 21.88 -5.13
CA PHE A 218 31.19 20.49 -5.13
C PHE A 218 31.03 19.86 -6.52
N LEU A 219 29.95 20.24 -7.23
CA LEU A 219 29.59 19.73 -8.54
C LEU A 219 29.34 20.88 -9.52
N PRO A 220 30.32 21.23 -10.38
CA PRO A 220 30.18 22.33 -11.33
C PRO A 220 29.19 22.02 -12.47
N PHE A 221 28.75 20.76 -12.57
CA PHE A 221 27.88 20.26 -13.61
C PHE A 221 26.82 19.34 -13.03
N LEU A 222 25.55 19.69 -13.22
CA LEU A 222 24.42 18.87 -12.77
C LEU A 222 23.47 18.61 -13.94
N PRO A 223 23.41 17.37 -14.44
CA PRO A 223 22.44 16.99 -15.46
C PRO A 223 21.02 16.89 -14.87
N VAL A 224 20.03 17.00 -15.76
CA VAL A 224 18.60 16.78 -15.43
C VAL A 224 18.22 15.30 -15.48
N ASN A 225 18.98 14.47 -16.21
CA ASN A 225 18.68 13.06 -16.36
C ASN A 225 19.06 12.28 -15.08
N SER A 226 18.05 11.79 -14.36
CA SER A 226 18.20 11.03 -13.10
C SER A 226 19.08 9.79 -13.24
N LEU A 227 19.01 9.10 -14.39
CA LEU A 227 19.83 7.92 -14.66
C LEU A 227 21.33 8.25 -14.73
N GLN A 228 21.68 9.44 -15.24
CA GLN A 228 23.08 9.88 -15.26
C GLN A 228 23.55 10.25 -13.86
N ILE A 229 22.70 10.84 -13.02
CA ILE A 229 23.05 11.23 -11.64
C ILE A 229 23.34 9.99 -10.78
N ILE A 230 22.54 8.93 -10.91
CA ILE A 230 22.70 7.67 -10.16
C ILE A 230 24.08 7.06 -10.43
N ASN A 231 24.53 7.06 -11.69
CA ASN A 231 25.82 6.50 -12.08
C ASN A 231 27.02 7.34 -11.59
N ILE A 232 26.82 8.64 -11.40
CA ILE A 232 27.92 9.54 -11.02
C ILE A 232 28.10 9.58 -9.49
N HIS A 233 27.02 9.53 -8.69
CA HIS A 233 27.10 9.68 -7.23
C HIS A 233 26.16 8.75 -6.43
N PRO A 234 26.51 7.47 -6.24
CA PRO A 234 25.67 6.50 -5.54
C PRO A 234 25.50 6.78 -4.03
N VAL A 235 26.49 7.41 -3.38
CA VAL A 235 26.53 7.62 -1.91
C VAL A 235 25.50 8.64 -1.42
N ALA A 236 25.20 9.68 -2.21
CA ALA A 236 24.20 10.70 -1.86
C ALA A 236 22.79 10.09 -1.72
N PHE A 237 22.50 9.05 -2.50
CA PHE A 237 21.22 8.35 -2.45
C PHE A 237 21.09 7.46 -1.20
N ILE A 238 22.20 6.83 -0.78
CA ILE A 238 22.26 6.02 0.45
C ILE A 238 21.97 6.89 1.68
N ALA A 239 22.55 8.09 1.76
CA ALA A 239 22.34 9.01 2.89
C ALA A 239 20.87 9.43 3.04
N VAL A 240 20.19 9.74 1.93
CA VAL A 240 18.74 10.06 1.93
C VAL A 240 17.90 8.85 2.33
N GLY A 241 18.28 7.64 1.88
CA GLY A 241 17.66 6.40 2.30
C GLY A 241 17.78 6.12 3.80
N VAL A 242 18.93 6.38 4.41
CA VAL A 242 19.14 6.19 5.86
C VAL A 242 18.28 7.15 6.69
N LEU A 243 18.23 8.44 6.33
CA LEU A 243 17.37 9.44 6.99
C LEU A 243 15.88 9.07 6.95
N PHE A 244 15.44 8.46 5.85
CA PHE A 244 14.08 7.95 5.69
C PHE A 244 13.78 6.81 6.68
N VAL A 245 14.70 5.86 6.84
CA VAL A 245 14.55 4.72 7.75
C VAL A 245 14.54 5.17 9.22
N VAL A 246 15.39 6.11 9.61
CA VAL A 246 15.44 6.66 10.98
C VAL A 246 14.12 7.37 11.35
N SER A 247 13.53 8.10 10.39
CA SER A 247 12.25 8.80 10.58
C SER A 247 11.08 7.82 10.79
N ILE A 248 11.09 6.67 10.11
CA ILE A 248 10.09 5.60 10.28
C ILE A 248 10.16 4.99 11.69
N LEU A 249 11.37 4.72 12.19
CA LEU A 249 11.56 4.12 13.52
C LEU A 249 11.06 5.03 14.65
N PHE A 250 11.20 6.35 14.50
CA PHE A 250 10.73 7.34 15.47
C PHE A 250 9.19 7.39 15.57
N LEU A 251 8.50 7.25 14.42
CA LEU A 251 7.03 7.31 14.33
C LEU A 251 6.34 6.06 14.88
N ILE A 252 6.97 4.88 14.80
CA ILE A 252 6.46 3.63 15.40
C ILE A 252 6.26 3.80 16.92
N LYS A 253 7.07 4.64 17.57
CA LYS A 253 7.01 4.91 19.02
C LYS A 253 5.79 5.76 19.43
N PHE A 254 5.19 6.54 18.53
CA PHE A 254 4.13 7.53 18.82
C PHE A 254 2.69 7.00 18.66
N LYS A 255 2.52 5.74 18.24
CA LYS A 255 1.27 5.07 17.81
C LYS A 255 0.12 5.00 18.85
N LYS A 256 0.31 5.37 20.12
CA LYS A 256 -0.61 5.01 21.22
C LYS A 256 -1.78 5.98 21.52
N LYS A 257 -1.99 7.09 20.81
CA LYS A 257 -2.85 8.19 21.32
C LYS A 257 -3.90 8.88 20.39
N ALA A 258 -4.26 8.38 19.20
CA ALA A 258 -5.11 9.16 18.27
C ALA A 258 -6.46 8.51 17.84
N PRO A 259 -7.57 9.27 17.67
CA PRO A 259 -8.94 8.76 17.48
C PRO A 259 -9.44 8.65 16.01
N GLN A 260 -10.21 7.60 15.70
CA GLN A 260 -10.30 6.93 14.38
C GLN A 260 -11.08 7.60 13.23
N PHE A 261 -11.74 8.75 13.39
CA PHE A 261 -12.61 9.29 12.31
C PHE A 261 -11.90 10.23 11.31
N PHE A 262 -10.73 10.79 11.64
CA PHE A 262 -9.97 11.68 10.74
C PHE A 262 -9.14 10.95 9.64
N PHE A 263 -9.18 9.61 9.58
CA PHE A 263 -8.17 8.76 8.94
C PHE A 263 -8.47 8.25 7.52
N LYS A 264 -9.43 8.83 6.80
CA LYS A 264 -9.92 8.23 5.53
C LYS A 264 -9.37 8.84 4.24
N ILE A 265 -8.52 9.86 4.29
CA ILE A 265 -8.01 10.52 3.08
C ILE A 265 -6.48 10.63 3.17
N LEU A 266 -5.83 10.32 2.04
CA LEU A 266 -4.39 10.34 1.72
C LEU A 266 -3.60 9.06 2.07
N LYS A 267 -3.10 8.40 1.02
CA LYS A 267 -2.21 7.22 1.05
C LYS A 267 -0.90 7.54 0.31
N GLY A 268 0.25 7.32 0.94
CA GLY A 268 1.60 7.40 0.32
C GLY A 268 1.99 8.75 -0.32
N GLY A 269 2.80 8.71 -1.39
CA GLY A 269 3.27 9.89 -2.15
C GLY A 269 2.14 10.83 -2.63
N PHE A 270 0.94 10.32 -2.83
CA PHE A 270 -0.24 11.14 -3.11
C PHE A 270 -0.57 12.11 -1.96
N GLY A 271 -0.28 11.68 -0.73
CA GLY A 271 -0.19 12.47 0.50
C GLY A 271 0.58 13.76 0.34
N PHE A 272 1.81 13.62 -0.15
CA PHE A 272 2.71 14.72 -0.41
C PHE A 272 2.17 15.64 -1.49
N CYS A 273 1.78 15.10 -2.65
CA CYS A 273 1.30 15.91 -3.77
C CYS A 273 0.08 16.74 -3.38
N ALA A 274 -0.92 16.13 -2.75
CA ALA A 274 -2.10 16.85 -2.34
C ALA A 274 -1.76 17.92 -1.30
N GLY A 275 -1.01 17.60 -0.24
CA GLY A 275 -0.60 18.61 0.75
C GLY A 275 0.23 19.75 0.16
N PHE A 276 1.24 19.42 -0.65
CA PHE A 276 2.12 20.38 -1.30
C PHE A 276 1.35 21.27 -2.27
N PHE A 277 0.63 20.71 -3.24
CA PHE A 277 -0.02 21.50 -4.30
C PHE A 277 -1.27 22.23 -3.82
N LEU A 278 -2.04 21.68 -2.87
CA LEU A 278 -3.20 22.38 -2.28
C LEU A 278 -2.79 23.64 -1.54
N PHE A 279 -1.58 23.69 -0.98
CA PHE A 279 -1.05 24.91 -0.37
C PHE A 279 -0.31 25.78 -1.40
N TYR A 280 0.58 25.16 -2.19
CA TYR A 280 1.50 25.87 -3.07
C TYR A 280 0.79 26.63 -4.19
N LEU A 281 -0.19 26.04 -4.86
CA LEU A 281 -0.88 26.71 -5.98
C LEU A 281 -1.69 27.92 -5.52
N PRO A 282 -2.56 27.81 -4.49
CA PRO A 282 -3.24 28.99 -3.95
C PRO A 282 -2.25 30.05 -3.44
N ALA A 283 -1.19 29.66 -2.72
CA ALA A 283 -0.19 30.61 -2.23
C ALA A 283 0.63 31.27 -3.36
N ALA A 284 0.77 30.63 -4.52
CA ALA A 284 1.50 31.20 -5.66
C ALA A 284 0.66 32.19 -6.46
N TYR A 285 -0.65 31.95 -6.60
CA TYR A 285 -1.51 32.67 -7.53
C TYR A 285 -2.57 33.57 -6.87
N LEU A 286 -2.90 33.36 -5.58
CA LEU A 286 -3.85 34.23 -4.89
C LEU A 286 -3.18 35.50 -4.35
N PRO A 287 -3.87 36.66 -4.42
CA PRO A 287 -3.33 37.95 -4.00
C PRO A 287 -3.06 38.03 -2.49
N PHE A 288 -3.77 37.25 -1.65
CA PHE A 288 -3.56 37.17 -0.19
C PHE A 288 -2.12 36.77 0.20
N ALA A 289 -1.44 35.98 -0.63
CA ALA A 289 -0.06 35.60 -0.39
C ALA A 289 0.95 36.73 -0.62
N ALA A 290 0.53 37.83 -1.26
CA ALA A 290 1.38 39.01 -1.48
C ALA A 290 1.50 39.89 -0.24
N GLU A 291 0.48 39.91 0.62
CA GLU A 291 0.45 40.70 1.86
C GLU A 291 1.04 39.95 3.07
N SER A 292 1.20 38.63 2.96
CA SER A 292 1.83 37.81 3.99
C SER A 292 3.34 37.68 3.77
N GLY A 293 4.12 37.52 4.86
CA GLY A 293 5.57 37.29 4.82
C GLY A 293 6.02 36.00 4.10
N LEU A 294 5.09 35.27 3.47
CA LEU A 294 5.32 34.03 2.73
C LEU A 294 6.18 34.22 1.47
N LYS A 295 6.19 35.41 0.87
CA LYS A 295 7.06 35.73 -0.28
C LYS A 295 8.49 36.10 0.11
N ASN A 296 8.75 36.31 1.40
CA ASN A 296 10.09 36.63 1.86
C ASN A 296 11.05 35.48 1.55
N THR A 297 12.27 35.84 1.18
CA THR A 297 13.30 34.87 0.82
C THR A 297 13.90 34.29 2.11
N VAL A 298 13.82 32.98 2.27
CA VAL A 298 14.46 32.24 3.37
C VAL A 298 15.94 32.02 3.03
N TYR A 299 16.21 31.67 1.78
CA TYR A 299 17.55 31.46 1.27
C TYR A 299 17.66 32.00 -0.15
N GLN A 300 18.75 32.71 -0.43
CA GLN A 300 19.11 33.13 -1.77
C GLN A 300 20.50 32.62 -2.07
N SER A 301 20.70 32.02 -3.24
CA SER A 301 22.02 31.50 -3.62
C SER A 301 23.05 32.61 -3.65
N GLU A 302 24.29 32.33 -3.26
CA GLU A 302 25.38 33.30 -3.39
C GLU A 302 25.78 33.45 -4.86
N ASN A 303 25.74 32.35 -5.61
CA ASN A 303 26.15 32.32 -7.01
C ASN A 303 24.96 32.47 -7.97
N LEU A 304 25.28 32.90 -9.19
CA LEU A 304 24.36 32.91 -10.33
C LEU A 304 24.50 31.58 -11.09
N PHE A 305 23.40 31.04 -11.56
CA PHE A 305 23.39 29.79 -12.32
C PHE A 305 23.15 30.07 -13.80
N VAL A 306 23.79 29.27 -14.66
CA VAL A 306 23.56 29.23 -16.11
C VAL A 306 22.95 27.89 -16.44
N GLU A 307 21.69 27.89 -16.88
CA GLU A 307 21.01 26.69 -17.37
C GLU A 307 21.10 26.63 -18.90
N VAL A 308 21.54 25.48 -19.41
CA VAL A 308 21.63 25.21 -20.85
C VAL A 308 20.25 24.80 -21.36
N ILE A 309 19.72 25.52 -22.35
CA ILE A 309 18.34 25.30 -22.84
C ILE A 309 18.27 24.56 -24.19
N GLU A 310 19.42 24.34 -24.83
CA GLU A 310 19.58 23.68 -26.13
C GLU A 310 20.55 22.50 -26.04
N ASN A 311 20.47 21.56 -26.98
CA ASN A 311 21.42 20.43 -27.03
C ASN A 311 22.71 20.81 -27.76
N ASP A 312 23.78 20.06 -27.48
CA ASP A 312 25.09 20.21 -28.13
C ASP A 312 25.70 21.62 -28.10
N VAL A 313 25.47 22.35 -27.00
CA VAL A 313 26.03 23.69 -26.81
C VAL A 313 27.51 23.58 -26.47
N ASN A 314 28.33 24.26 -27.26
CA ASN A 314 29.78 24.27 -27.07
C ASN A 314 30.18 25.19 -25.91
N ILE A 315 31.04 24.67 -25.04
CA ILE A 315 31.82 25.47 -24.10
C ILE A 315 33.22 25.64 -24.69
N SER A 316 33.58 26.89 -24.98
CA SER A 316 34.84 27.26 -25.62
C SER A 316 35.86 27.75 -24.59
N LYS A 317 37.15 27.65 -24.92
CA LYS A 317 38.24 28.19 -24.08
C LYS A 317 38.15 29.71 -23.91
N ASP A 318 37.80 30.41 -24.97
CA ASP A 318 37.65 31.87 -25.01
C ASP A 318 36.25 32.28 -25.47
N ALA A 319 35.82 33.49 -25.12
CA ALA A 319 34.58 34.10 -25.62
C ALA A 319 34.74 34.48 -27.10
N SER A 320 34.81 33.49 -27.99
CA SER A 320 34.96 33.64 -29.44
C SER A 320 34.41 32.41 -30.14
N SER A 321 33.71 32.62 -31.27
CA SER A 321 33.16 31.53 -32.08
C SER A 321 34.23 30.64 -32.71
N ASN A 322 35.46 31.14 -32.87
CA ASN A 322 36.59 30.42 -33.47
C ASN A 322 37.50 29.76 -32.42
N SER A 323 37.16 29.87 -31.14
CA SER A 323 37.94 29.27 -30.05
C SER A 323 37.80 27.74 -30.05
N PRO A 324 38.84 26.99 -29.62
CA PRO A 324 38.71 25.55 -29.42
C PRO A 324 37.59 25.22 -28.42
N VAL A 325 36.81 24.19 -28.75
CA VAL A 325 35.72 23.67 -27.92
C VAL A 325 36.33 22.76 -26.86
N LEU A 326 36.16 23.12 -25.60
CA LEU A 326 36.61 22.33 -24.45
C LEU A 326 35.66 21.16 -24.19
N ARG A 327 34.35 21.40 -24.29
CA ARG A 327 33.31 20.41 -23.98
C ARG A 327 31.99 20.77 -24.64
N LYS A 328 31.19 19.76 -24.99
CA LYS A 328 29.79 19.91 -25.39
C LYS A 328 28.85 19.60 -24.25
N VAL A 329 27.79 20.39 -24.13
CA VAL A 329 26.81 20.26 -23.05
C VAL A 329 25.40 20.26 -23.60
N ASN A 330 24.56 19.39 -23.03
CA ASN A 330 23.18 19.22 -23.46
C ASN A 330 22.20 20.05 -22.63
N LYS A 331 20.95 20.10 -23.10
CA LYS A 331 19.85 20.79 -22.43
C LYS A 331 19.65 20.28 -20.99
N GLY A 332 19.33 21.20 -20.10
CA GLY A 332 19.04 20.95 -18.69
C GLY A 332 20.26 20.99 -17.77
N ASN A 333 21.48 21.08 -18.31
CA ASN A 333 22.67 21.17 -17.48
C ASN A 333 22.75 22.52 -16.78
N LEU A 334 23.03 22.47 -15.48
CA LEU A 334 23.20 23.63 -14.63
C LEU A 334 24.69 23.87 -14.36
N LEU A 335 25.13 25.10 -14.59
CA LEU A 335 26.51 25.57 -14.44
C LEU A 335 26.56 26.79 -13.53
N LEU A 336 27.69 27.05 -12.89
CA LEU A 336 27.91 28.27 -12.11
C LEU A 336 28.45 29.39 -13.00
N LEU A 337 27.80 30.54 -12.98
CA LEU A 337 28.28 31.76 -13.63
C LEU A 337 29.45 32.35 -12.84
N ALA A 338 30.54 32.64 -13.54
CA ALA A 338 31.69 33.34 -13.00
C ALA A 338 31.77 34.79 -13.49
N ASP A 339 31.43 35.05 -14.75
CA ASP A 339 31.55 36.37 -15.38
C ASP A 339 30.70 36.46 -16.66
N VAL A 340 30.48 37.66 -17.19
CA VAL A 340 29.76 37.90 -18.45
C VAL A 340 30.58 38.81 -19.35
N SER A 341 30.76 38.42 -20.61
CA SER A 341 31.49 39.22 -21.60
C SER A 341 30.64 39.44 -22.84
N LYS A 342 30.65 40.66 -23.36
CA LYS A 342 30.00 41.04 -24.61
C LYS A 342 31.06 41.28 -25.67
N LYS A 343 31.02 40.51 -26.76
CA LYS A 343 31.92 40.68 -27.92
C LYS A 343 31.08 40.84 -29.17
N GLY A 344 31.05 42.06 -29.70
CA GLY A 344 30.17 42.43 -30.81
C GLY A 344 28.68 42.23 -30.44
N PRO A 345 27.87 41.56 -31.29
CA PRO A 345 26.47 41.31 -31.01
C PRO A 345 26.24 40.05 -30.14
N LEU A 346 27.30 39.31 -29.77
CA LEU A 346 27.22 38.08 -28.99
C LEU A 346 27.50 38.35 -27.50
N THR A 347 26.70 37.70 -26.64
CA THR A 347 26.90 37.72 -25.18
C THR A 347 27.33 36.34 -24.71
N TRP A 348 28.39 36.28 -23.92
CA TRP A 348 29.00 35.05 -23.42
C TRP A 348 28.96 35.01 -21.90
N ASN A 349 28.69 33.83 -21.35
CA ASN A 349 28.77 33.54 -19.93
C ASN A 349 30.05 32.76 -19.66
N LYS A 350 30.90 33.24 -18.76
CA LYS A 350 32.00 32.45 -18.21
C LYS A 350 31.44 31.51 -17.16
N VAL A 351 31.69 30.22 -17.31
CA VAL A 351 31.13 29.17 -16.45
C VAL A 351 32.22 28.28 -15.88
N LEU A 352 32.02 27.79 -14.66
CA LEU A 352 32.92 26.83 -14.03
C LEU A 352 32.74 25.44 -14.64
N ILE A 353 33.83 24.81 -15.10
CA ILE A 353 33.81 23.49 -15.76
C ILE A 353 34.45 22.40 -14.88
N GLY A 354 35.35 22.79 -13.97
CA GLY A 354 36.11 21.88 -13.11
C GLY A 354 36.62 22.57 -11.85
N LYS A 355 37.54 21.95 -11.11
CA LYS A 355 38.18 22.56 -9.93
C LYS A 355 39.07 23.72 -10.37
N LYS A 356 38.51 24.94 -10.38
CA LYS A 356 39.15 26.21 -10.82
C LYS A 356 39.37 26.35 -12.34
N GLU A 357 38.75 25.50 -13.15
CA GLU A 357 38.77 25.63 -14.60
C GLU A 357 37.49 26.30 -15.11
N TYR A 358 37.65 27.23 -16.05
CA TYR A 358 36.55 28.01 -16.62
C TYR A 358 36.53 27.90 -18.13
N GLY A 359 35.36 28.07 -18.71
CA GLY A 359 35.23 28.35 -20.14
C GLY A 359 34.00 29.18 -20.42
N TRP A 360 33.76 29.44 -21.69
CA TRP A 360 32.78 30.39 -22.16
C TRP A 360 31.68 29.69 -22.93
N ILE A 361 30.44 29.93 -22.51
CA ILE A 361 29.25 29.43 -23.17
C ILE A 361 28.45 30.58 -23.75
N LEU A 362 27.98 30.42 -24.98
CA LEU A 362 27.23 31.47 -25.65
C LEU A 362 25.83 31.60 -25.03
N ARG A 363 25.38 32.84 -24.80
CA ARG A 363 24.08 33.13 -24.19
C ARG A 363 22.99 33.27 -25.26
N VAL A 364 23.22 34.19 -26.20
CA VAL A 364 22.23 34.55 -27.23
C VAL A 364 22.93 34.70 -28.58
N VAL A 365 22.29 34.14 -29.61
CA VAL A 365 22.61 34.40 -31.02
C VAL A 365 21.65 35.50 -31.50
N PRO A 366 22.16 36.66 -31.96
CA PRO A 366 21.33 37.75 -32.44
C PRO A 366 20.51 37.32 -33.66
N PRO A 367 19.33 37.93 -33.87
CA PRO A 367 18.50 37.62 -35.03
C PRO A 367 19.25 37.94 -36.33
N LYS A 368 19.06 37.10 -37.34
CA LYS A 368 19.46 37.35 -38.73
C LYS A 368 18.21 37.49 -39.58
N PHE A 369 18.33 38.08 -40.77
CA PHE A 369 17.18 38.20 -41.67
C PHE A 369 16.51 36.83 -41.90
N GLY A 370 15.22 36.74 -41.58
CA GLY A 370 14.44 35.49 -41.67
C GLY A 370 14.67 34.46 -40.55
N VAL A 371 15.49 34.74 -39.52
CA VAL A 371 15.80 33.82 -38.43
C VAL A 371 15.58 34.49 -37.05
N PRO A 372 14.74 33.92 -36.18
CA PRO A 372 14.46 34.49 -34.86
C PRO A 372 15.68 34.42 -33.92
N GLU A 373 15.70 35.28 -32.89
CA GLU A 373 16.70 35.24 -31.81
C GLU A 373 16.75 33.84 -31.20
N LYS A 374 17.95 33.24 -31.12
CA LYS A 374 18.13 31.93 -30.50
C LYS A 374 18.89 32.08 -29.18
N ARG A 375 18.23 31.80 -28.07
CA ARG A 375 18.87 31.72 -26.74
C ARG A 375 19.38 30.31 -26.51
N LEU A 376 20.64 30.19 -26.09
CA LEU A 376 21.29 28.91 -25.79
C LEU A 376 21.42 28.66 -24.29
N THR A 377 21.50 29.73 -23.49
CA THR A 377 21.55 29.64 -22.03
C THR A 377 20.76 30.75 -21.35
N ILE A 378 20.28 30.49 -20.13
CA ILE A 378 19.61 31.47 -19.26
C ILE A 378 20.39 31.57 -17.96
N ALA A 379 20.68 32.81 -17.53
CA ALA A 379 21.33 33.08 -16.26
C ALA A 379 20.30 33.59 -15.23
N TYR A 380 20.27 33.02 -14.03
CA TYR A 380 19.36 33.44 -12.96
C TYR A 380 19.92 33.14 -11.58
N LYS A 381 19.34 33.79 -10.56
CA LYS A 381 19.66 33.57 -9.15
C LYS A 381 18.58 32.69 -8.54
N PHE A 382 18.96 31.70 -7.75
CA PHE A 382 18.00 30.84 -7.09
C PHE A 382 17.55 31.48 -5.77
N SER A 383 16.25 31.46 -5.52
CA SER A 383 15.67 31.88 -4.25
C SER A 383 14.68 30.83 -3.75
N PHE A 384 14.75 30.56 -2.46
CA PHE A 384 13.86 29.68 -1.72
C PHE A 384 13.08 30.54 -0.73
N ARG A 385 11.75 30.59 -0.89
CA ARG A 385 10.88 31.49 -0.12
C ARG A 385 10.17 30.76 1.01
N TYR A 386 9.60 31.51 1.94
CA TYR A 386 8.84 30.93 3.06
C TYR A 386 7.67 30.07 2.57
N MET A 387 6.98 30.47 1.49
CA MET A 387 5.94 29.66 0.87
C MET A 387 6.45 28.30 0.37
N ASP A 388 7.66 28.24 -0.17
CA ASP A 388 8.28 27.00 -0.64
C ASP A 388 8.55 26.07 0.55
N MET A 389 9.09 26.63 1.65
CA MET A 389 9.34 25.91 2.90
C MET A 389 8.04 25.36 3.52
N VAL A 390 7.01 26.20 3.65
CA VAL A 390 5.72 25.79 4.24
C VAL A 390 5.04 24.73 3.37
N ALA A 391 5.08 24.88 2.03
CA ALA A 391 4.57 23.87 1.11
C ALA A 391 5.28 22.51 1.29
N LEU A 392 6.60 22.51 1.43
CA LEU A 392 7.37 21.29 1.68
C LEU A 392 7.03 20.64 3.02
N ILE A 393 6.84 21.44 4.09
CA ILE A 393 6.44 20.92 5.41
C ILE A 393 5.05 20.29 5.33
N ILE A 394 4.06 20.98 4.73
CA ILE A 394 2.69 20.46 4.56
C ILE A 394 2.70 19.20 3.69
N GLY A 395 3.48 19.19 2.60
CA GLY A 395 3.68 18.02 1.77
C GLY A 395 4.27 16.86 2.58
N PHE A 396 5.32 17.09 3.37
CA PHE A 396 5.95 16.05 4.17
C PHE A 396 5.01 15.49 5.25
N LEU A 397 4.21 16.34 5.88
CA LEU A 397 3.16 15.91 6.81
C LEU A 397 2.12 15.04 6.10
N GLY A 398 1.68 15.42 4.90
CA GLY A 398 0.79 14.61 4.07
C GLY A 398 1.41 13.27 3.65
N PHE A 399 2.71 13.25 3.33
CA PHE A 399 3.46 12.03 3.03
C PHE A 399 3.54 11.09 4.23
N ALA A 400 3.97 11.61 5.38
CA ALA A 400 4.10 10.86 6.62
C ALA A 400 2.76 10.29 7.05
N TRP A 401 1.69 11.09 6.96
CA TRP A 401 0.32 10.66 7.18
C TRP A 401 -0.09 9.51 6.26
N GLY A 402 0.15 9.67 4.96
CA GLY A 402 -0.15 8.64 3.96
C GLY A 402 0.65 7.35 4.12
N PHE A 403 1.87 7.43 4.65
CA PHE A 403 2.70 6.29 4.97
C PHE A 403 2.21 5.56 6.23
N ILE A 404 1.84 6.29 7.28
CA ILE A 404 1.31 5.74 8.54
C ILE A 404 -0.01 4.98 8.31
N ILE A 405 -0.84 5.44 7.38
CA ILE A 405 -2.13 4.81 7.02
C ILE A 405 -1.94 3.60 6.09
N PHE A 406 -0.77 3.43 5.46
CA PHE A 406 -0.50 2.34 4.54
C PHE A 406 -0.40 0.99 5.27
N LYS A 407 -1.55 0.33 5.47
CA LYS A 407 -1.60 -1.08 5.86
C LYS A 407 -1.24 -1.93 4.65
N ILE A 408 -0.07 -2.57 4.69
CA ILE A 408 0.19 -3.75 3.86
C ILE A 408 -0.83 -4.80 4.30
N ARG A 409 -1.85 -5.02 3.49
CA ARG A 409 -2.78 -6.14 3.69
C ARG A 409 -2.02 -7.38 3.23
N THR A 410 -1.61 -8.20 4.19
CA THR A 410 -1.03 -9.51 3.92
C THR A 410 -2.12 -10.38 3.32
N VAL A 411 -1.87 -10.84 2.09
CA VAL A 411 -2.67 -11.85 1.37
C VAL A 411 -2.65 -13.16 2.13
#